data_AF-A0A2E6D5B2-F1
#
_entry.id   AF-A0A2E6D5B2-F1
#
_cell.length_a   1.000
_cell.length_b   1.000
_cell.length_c   1.000
_cell.angle_alpha   90.00
_cell.angle_beta   90.00
_cell.angle_gamma   90.00
#
_symmetry.space_group_name_H-M   'P 1'
#
loop_
_entity.id
_entity.type
_entity.pdbx_description
1 polymer ?
#
loop_
_entity_poly.entity_id
_entity_poly.type
_entity_poly.pdbx_seq_one_letter_code
_entity_poly.pdbx_strand_id
1 'polypeptide(L)'
;MDTPIDSPEETPAEPAEPVNRYDPASVDLNVLEVFEAQEGTTPTEWDDIQQLTALAIDPDAGAAGSRAVKKLVETYGPKAFGSIVNRMAKLNYGTEQGFRDGDVLQRALMDISNGKNAGWAYSTSDKDHVFNKKVVKLLHKVWARARTDEAYWLNYSKQDEAAKEKADAAELNDDDLDALDEIDF
;
A
#
# COMPACT_ATOMS: atom_id res chain seq x y z
N MET A 1 -23.91 -37.58 57.99
CA MET A 1 -25.08 -37.39 57.13
C MET A 1 -24.72 -36.32 56.14
N ASP A 2 -24.52 -36.74 54.90
CA ASP A 2 -23.98 -35.99 53.77
C ASP A 2 -24.76 -34.72 53.43
N THR A 3 -24.04 -33.62 53.26
CA THR A 3 -24.52 -32.44 52.54
C THR A 3 -24.45 -32.73 51.03
N PRO A 4 -25.55 -32.58 50.28
CA PRO A 4 -25.51 -32.76 48.83
C PRO A 4 -24.69 -31.65 48.17
N ILE A 5 -23.75 -32.06 47.31
CA ILE A 5 -22.96 -31.19 46.45
C ILE A 5 -23.89 -30.65 45.36
N ASP A 6 -24.14 -29.36 45.41
CA ASP A 6 -24.82 -28.59 44.37
C ASP A 6 -23.86 -28.48 43.16
N SER A 7 -24.06 -29.35 42.17
CA SER A 7 -23.37 -29.27 40.88
C SER A 7 -23.96 -28.10 40.09
N PRO A 8 -23.17 -27.06 39.74
CA PRO A 8 -23.69 -26.00 38.90
C PRO A 8 -24.02 -26.57 37.52
N GLU A 9 -25.29 -26.43 37.15
CA GLU A 9 -25.84 -26.71 35.83
C GLU A 9 -25.16 -25.78 34.82
N GLU A 10 -24.20 -26.32 34.05
CA GLU A 10 -23.60 -25.62 32.91
C GLU A 10 -24.71 -25.31 31.90
N THR A 11 -25.08 -24.04 31.84
CA THR A 11 -25.99 -23.51 30.82
C THR A 11 -25.30 -23.72 29.47
N PRO A 12 -25.93 -24.38 28.48
CA PRO A 12 -25.32 -24.56 27.17
C PRO A 12 -24.98 -23.20 26.57
N ALA A 13 -23.70 -22.96 26.29
CA ALA A 13 -23.26 -21.75 25.62
C ALA A 13 -24.01 -21.60 24.29
N GLU A 14 -24.68 -20.46 24.09
CA GLU A 14 -25.33 -20.14 22.82
C GLU A 14 -24.33 -20.33 21.68
N PRO A 15 -24.74 -20.97 20.57
CA PRO A 15 -23.87 -21.10 19.41
C PRO A 15 -23.48 -19.71 18.93
N ALA A 16 -22.19 -19.40 19.00
CA ALA A 16 -21.65 -18.13 18.53
C ALA A 16 -22.15 -17.86 17.11
N GLU A 17 -22.76 -16.69 16.91
CA GLU A 17 -23.24 -16.28 15.58
C GLU A 17 -22.12 -16.44 14.55
N PRO A 18 -22.43 -16.91 13.33
CA PRO A 18 -21.41 -17.11 12.30
C PRO A 18 -20.73 -15.78 12.02
N VAL A 19 -19.46 -15.66 12.44
CA VAL A 19 -18.65 -14.48 12.20
C VAL A 19 -18.64 -14.22 10.70
N ASN A 20 -19.29 -13.12 10.28
CA ASN A 20 -19.24 -12.69 8.89
C ASN A 20 -17.79 -12.34 8.56
N ARG A 21 -17.10 -13.25 7.87
CA ARG A 21 -15.68 -13.12 7.51
C ARG A 21 -15.39 -11.92 6.61
N TYR A 22 -16.44 -11.26 6.11
CA TYR A 22 -16.39 -10.11 5.21
C TYR A 22 -17.02 -8.86 5.81
N ASP A 23 -17.16 -8.78 7.14
CA ASP A 23 -17.55 -7.54 7.80
C ASP A 23 -16.41 -6.50 7.69
N PRO A 24 -16.60 -5.35 7.02
CA PRO A 24 -15.58 -4.31 6.92
C PRO A 24 -15.19 -3.70 8.28
N ALA A 25 -16.06 -3.77 9.30
CA ALA A 25 -15.77 -3.32 10.65
C ALA A 25 -14.77 -4.25 11.38
N SER A 26 -14.62 -5.50 10.93
CA SER A 26 -13.64 -6.45 11.49
C SER A 26 -12.17 -6.03 11.33
N VAL A 27 -11.90 -5.05 10.46
CA VAL A 27 -10.56 -4.51 10.22
C VAL A 27 -10.53 -3.04 10.61
N ASP A 28 -10.10 -2.73 11.82
CA ASP A 28 -9.87 -1.33 12.23
C ASP A 28 -8.50 -0.85 11.72
N LEU A 29 -8.50 0.32 11.06
CA LEU A 29 -7.32 1.01 10.56
C LEU A 29 -6.90 2.17 11.46
N ASN A 30 -7.79 2.64 12.35
CA ASN A 30 -7.49 3.75 13.27
C ASN A 30 -6.48 3.37 14.35
N VAL A 31 -6.27 2.06 14.56
CA VAL A 31 -5.24 1.52 15.47
C VAL A 31 -3.83 1.59 14.88
N LEU A 32 -3.67 1.94 13.61
CA LEU A 32 -2.35 2.05 12.99
C LEU A 32 -1.67 3.34 13.46
N GLU A 33 -0.42 3.21 13.88
CA GLU A 33 0.43 4.36 14.19
C GLU A 33 0.61 5.24 12.95
N VAL A 34 0.44 6.55 13.12
CA VAL A 34 0.65 7.52 12.05
C VAL A 34 2.14 7.69 11.83
N PHE A 35 2.61 7.44 10.62
CA PHE A 35 4.02 7.67 10.29
C PHE A 35 4.36 9.15 10.32
N GLU A 36 5.49 9.49 10.92
CA GLU A 36 6.13 10.78 10.80
C GLU A 36 7.09 10.83 9.61
N ALA A 37 7.70 12.00 9.39
CA ALA A 37 8.72 12.20 8.37
C ALA A 37 9.86 11.18 8.51
N GLN A 38 10.28 10.58 7.39
CA GLN A 38 11.46 9.72 7.38
C GLN A 38 12.72 10.55 7.67
N GLU A 39 13.73 9.92 8.28
CA GLU A 39 15.05 10.52 8.45
C GLU A 39 15.58 11.13 7.13
N GLY A 40 16.15 12.33 7.21
CA GLY A 40 16.58 13.08 6.03
C GLY A 40 15.46 13.74 5.22
N THR A 41 14.23 13.80 5.76
CA THR A 41 13.12 14.60 5.22
C THR A 41 12.94 15.83 6.09
N THR A 42 13.05 17.01 5.50
CA THR A 42 12.84 18.27 6.22
C THR A 42 11.36 18.47 6.56
N PRO A 43 11.03 19.30 7.58
CA PRO A 43 9.63 19.59 7.91
C PRO A 43 8.85 20.16 6.72
N THR A 44 9.47 21.00 5.89
CA THR A 44 8.85 21.59 4.71
C THR A 44 8.59 20.55 3.62
N GLU A 45 9.53 19.64 3.37
CA GLU A 45 9.30 18.53 2.42
C GLU A 45 8.19 17.62 2.90
N TRP A 46 8.15 17.33 4.21
CA TRP A 46 7.10 16.48 4.78
C TRP A 46 5.72 17.13 4.70
N ASP A 47 5.63 18.44 4.92
CA ASP A 47 4.38 19.18 4.72
C ASP A 47 3.94 19.15 3.24
N ASP A 48 4.84 19.39 2.29
CA ASP A 48 4.55 19.30 0.86
C ASP A 48 4.08 17.89 0.46
N ILE A 49 4.75 16.83 0.95
CA ILE A 49 4.33 15.43 0.74
C ILE A 49 2.88 15.22 1.23
N GLN A 50 2.54 15.70 2.43
CA GLN A 50 1.19 15.54 2.98
C GLN A 50 0.14 16.31 2.15
N GLN A 51 0.45 17.53 1.73
CA GLN A 51 -0.42 18.34 0.88
C GLN A 51 -0.64 17.69 -0.49
N LEU A 52 0.43 17.17 -1.13
CA LEU A 52 0.33 16.45 -2.40
C LEU A 52 -0.46 15.16 -2.27
N THR A 53 -0.27 14.41 -1.16
CA THR A 53 -1.07 13.22 -0.87
C THR A 53 -2.55 13.57 -0.73
N ALA A 54 -2.86 14.72 -0.13
CA ALA A 54 -4.22 15.20 -0.03
C ALA A 54 -4.81 15.60 -1.38
N LEU A 55 -4.04 16.34 -2.19
CA LEU A 55 -4.43 16.82 -3.51
C LEU A 55 -4.60 15.69 -4.53
N ALA A 56 -3.85 14.59 -4.39
CA ALA A 56 -3.90 13.44 -5.29
C ALA A 56 -5.28 12.78 -5.37
N ILE A 57 -6.07 12.87 -4.30
CA ILE A 57 -7.41 12.28 -4.19
C ILE A 57 -8.52 13.33 -4.06
N ASP A 58 -8.19 14.60 -4.29
CA ASP A 58 -9.18 15.66 -4.28
C ASP A 58 -10.01 15.58 -5.59
N PRO A 59 -11.34 15.37 -5.51
CA PRO A 59 -12.18 15.23 -6.69
C PRO A 59 -12.20 16.49 -7.57
N ASP A 60 -11.91 17.66 -7.00
CA ASP A 60 -11.94 18.94 -7.70
C ASP A 60 -10.57 19.35 -8.26
N ALA A 61 -9.50 18.59 -7.96
CA ALA A 61 -8.14 18.95 -8.35
C ALA A 61 -7.84 18.75 -9.86
N GLY A 62 -8.59 17.89 -10.54
CA GLY A 62 -8.39 17.57 -11.96
C GLY A 62 -6.92 17.24 -12.28
N ALA A 63 -6.33 17.96 -13.24
CA ALA A 63 -4.93 17.76 -13.64
C ALA A 63 -3.91 18.02 -12.52
N ALA A 64 -4.27 18.81 -11.50
CA ALA A 64 -3.39 19.05 -10.35
C ALA A 64 -3.22 17.77 -9.51
N GLY A 65 -4.27 16.95 -9.37
CA GLY A 65 -4.20 15.67 -8.67
C GLY A 65 -3.23 14.70 -9.35
N SER A 66 -3.31 14.55 -10.68
CA SER A 66 -2.37 13.71 -11.44
C SER A 66 -0.92 14.20 -11.33
N ARG A 67 -0.70 15.52 -11.33
CA ARG A 67 0.64 16.11 -11.11
C ARG A 67 1.13 15.87 -9.69
N ALA A 68 0.23 15.87 -8.71
CA ALA A 68 0.57 15.55 -7.33
C ALA A 68 1.06 14.11 -7.20
N VAL A 69 0.36 13.14 -7.80
CA VAL A 69 0.80 11.73 -7.87
C VAL A 69 2.18 11.63 -8.51
N LYS A 70 2.38 12.26 -9.67
CA LYS A 70 3.68 12.26 -10.35
C LYS A 70 4.80 12.81 -9.46
N LYS A 71 4.57 13.91 -8.74
CA LYS A 71 5.55 14.50 -7.83
C LYS A 71 5.83 13.59 -6.63
N LEU A 72 4.80 12.96 -6.05
CA LEU A 72 4.97 11.97 -4.97
C LEU A 72 5.87 10.80 -5.41
N VAL A 73 5.63 10.26 -6.61
CA VAL A 73 6.37 9.12 -7.15
C VAL A 73 7.80 9.50 -7.57
N GLU A 74 7.95 10.50 -8.42
CA GLU A 74 9.22 10.81 -9.08
C GLU A 74 10.15 11.69 -8.25
N THR A 75 9.60 12.59 -7.43
CA THR A 75 10.41 13.54 -6.65
C THR A 75 10.69 13.03 -5.24
N TYR A 76 9.68 12.51 -4.55
CA TYR A 76 9.84 12.05 -3.17
C TYR A 76 10.09 10.55 -3.07
N GLY A 77 9.50 9.76 -3.98
CA GLY A 77 9.69 8.32 -4.02
C GLY A 77 9.38 7.66 -2.68
N PRO A 78 10.30 6.85 -2.11
CA PRO A 78 10.09 6.18 -0.82
C PRO A 78 9.70 7.14 0.32
N LYS A 79 10.20 8.38 0.35
CA LYS A 79 9.86 9.35 1.41
C LYS A 79 8.36 9.64 1.51
N ALA A 80 7.61 9.50 0.41
CA ALA A 80 6.17 9.73 0.37
C ALA A 80 5.34 8.54 0.89
N PHE A 81 5.93 7.33 0.98
CA PHE A 81 5.20 6.09 1.26
C PHE A 81 4.39 6.16 2.56
N GLY A 82 5.01 6.64 3.64
CA GLY A 82 4.37 6.78 4.95
C GLY A 82 3.15 7.70 4.92
N SER A 83 3.24 8.84 4.23
CA SER A 83 2.13 9.81 4.09
C SER A 83 0.96 9.20 3.32
N ILE A 84 1.26 8.49 2.23
CA ILE A 84 0.25 7.82 1.42
C ILE A 84 -0.48 6.75 2.24
N VAL A 85 0.24 5.91 2.98
CA VAL A 85 -0.37 4.90 3.87
C VAL A 85 -1.21 5.56 4.97
N ASN A 86 -0.72 6.65 5.59
CA ASN A 86 -1.48 7.43 6.58
C ASN A 86 -2.80 7.95 6.00
N ARG A 87 -2.80 8.37 4.73
CA ARG A 87 -4.02 8.84 4.04
C ARG A 87 -4.96 7.68 3.75
N MET A 88 -4.45 6.57 3.22
CA MET A 88 -5.22 5.36 2.96
C MET A 88 -5.91 4.82 4.22
N ALA A 89 -5.23 4.86 5.37
CA ALA A 89 -5.79 4.43 6.65
C ALA A 89 -7.05 5.20 7.08
N LYS A 90 -7.26 6.41 6.55
CA LYS A 90 -8.40 7.29 6.86
C LYS A 90 -9.55 7.19 5.86
N LEU A 91 -9.39 6.42 4.77
CA LEU A 91 -10.41 6.31 3.73
C LEU A 91 -11.59 5.42 4.15
N ASN A 92 -12.78 5.78 3.69
CA ASN A 92 -13.97 4.93 3.81
C ASN A 92 -14.13 4.05 2.57
N TYR A 93 -13.54 2.85 2.62
CA TYR A 93 -13.63 1.86 1.54
C TYR A 93 -15.04 1.32 1.27
N GLY A 94 -16.01 1.55 2.16
CA GLY A 94 -17.42 1.21 1.90
C GLY A 94 -18.12 2.17 0.93
N THR A 95 -17.43 3.21 0.47
CA THR A 95 -17.95 4.20 -0.50
C THR A 95 -17.21 4.10 -1.82
N GLU A 96 -17.91 4.42 -2.90
CA GLU A 96 -17.29 4.46 -4.23
C GLU A 96 -16.11 5.45 -4.29
N GLN A 97 -16.26 6.62 -3.67
CA GLN A 97 -15.18 7.61 -3.62
C GLN A 97 -13.96 7.08 -2.85
N GLY A 98 -14.15 6.57 -1.63
CA GLY A 98 -13.03 6.03 -0.85
C GLY A 98 -12.34 4.82 -1.52
N PHE A 99 -13.07 4.06 -2.32
CA PHE A 99 -12.50 3.02 -3.17
C PHE A 99 -11.62 3.60 -4.29
N ARG A 100 -12.12 4.58 -5.03
CA ARG A 100 -11.38 5.27 -6.10
C ARG A 100 -10.13 5.97 -5.55
N ASP A 101 -10.25 6.67 -4.43
CA ASP A 101 -9.14 7.33 -3.74
C ASP A 101 -8.07 6.30 -3.33
N GLY A 102 -8.51 5.14 -2.85
CA GLY A 102 -7.65 4.03 -2.52
C GLY A 102 -6.88 3.48 -3.73
N ASP A 103 -7.54 3.32 -4.87
CA ASP A 103 -6.90 2.88 -6.13
C ASP A 103 -5.83 3.88 -6.59
N VAL A 104 -6.13 5.19 -6.57
CA VAL A 104 -5.15 6.24 -6.93
C VAL A 104 -3.90 6.15 -6.05
N LEU A 105 -4.08 6.07 -4.73
CA LEU A 105 -2.97 6.02 -3.78
C LEU A 105 -2.22 4.69 -3.83
N GLN A 106 -2.90 3.58 -4.04
CA GLN A 106 -2.26 2.28 -4.16
C GLN A 106 -1.40 2.20 -5.42
N ARG A 107 -1.85 2.75 -6.55
CA ARG A 107 -1.03 2.84 -7.77
C ARG A 107 0.22 3.69 -7.55
N ALA A 108 0.10 4.81 -6.85
CA ALA A 108 1.27 5.60 -6.47
C ALA A 108 2.28 4.80 -5.63
N LEU A 109 1.80 4.01 -4.65
CA LEU A 109 2.67 3.10 -3.88
C LEU A 109 3.28 1.98 -4.72
N MET A 110 2.54 1.47 -5.71
CA MET A 110 3.03 0.49 -6.68
C MET A 110 4.20 1.07 -7.47
N ASP A 111 4.07 2.29 -7.99
CA ASP A 111 5.11 2.98 -8.74
C ASP A 111 6.33 3.28 -7.87
N ILE A 112 6.12 3.74 -6.62
CA ILE A 112 7.20 3.92 -5.63
C ILE A 112 7.93 2.60 -5.33
N SER A 113 7.20 1.48 -5.36
CA SER A 113 7.71 0.13 -5.10
C SER A 113 8.10 -0.64 -6.36
N ASN A 114 8.37 0.08 -7.46
CA ASN A 114 8.81 -0.50 -8.74
C ASN A 114 7.84 -1.55 -9.30
N GLY A 115 6.56 -1.21 -9.37
CA GLY A 115 5.52 -2.04 -9.96
C GLY A 115 4.91 -3.10 -9.02
N LYS A 116 5.32 -3.16 -7.75
CA LYS A 116 4.82 -4.19 -6.83
C LYS A 116 3.41 -3.89 -6.34
N ASN A 117 2.46 -4.72 -6.77
CA ASN A 117 1.10 -4.74 -6.21
C ASN A 117 1.05 -5.61 -4.94
N ALA A 118 0.59 -5.04 -3.82
CA ALA A 118 0.40 -5.75 -2.56
C ALA A 118 -0.90 -6.61 -2.51
N GLY A 119 -1.52 -6.84 -3.67
CA GLY A 119 -2.79 -7.55 -3.80
C GLY A 119 -3.99 -6.63 -3.64
N TRP A 120 -3.96 -5.42 -4.19
CA TRP A 120 -5.12 -4.54 -4.20
C TRP A 120 -6.28 -5.15 -5.01
N ALA A 121 -7.49 -5.10 -4.48
CA ALA A 121 -8.70 -5.51 -5.19
C ALA A 121 -9.36 -4.32 -5.90
N TYR A 122 -9.90 -4.58 -7.09
CA TYR A 122 -10.46 -3.56 -8.00
C TYR A 122 -12.00 -3.58 -8.08
N SER A 123 -12.69 -4.40 -7.27
CA SER A 123 -14.16 -4.40 -7.18
C SER A 123 -14.66 -3.75 -5.88
N THR A 124 -15.89 -3.23 -5.91
CA THR A 124 -16.55 -2.58 -4.77
C THR A 124 -17.41 -3.55 -3.95
N SER A 125 -17.03 -4.83 -3.91
CA SER A 125 -17.73 -5.81 -3.07
C SER A 125 -17.30 -5.67 -1.61
N ASP A 126 -18.17 -6.01 -0.65
CA ASP A 126 -17.85 -5.93 0.79
C ASP A 126 -16.60 -6.75 1.16
N LYS A 127 -16.45 -7.91 0.51
CA LYS A 127 -15.25 -8.75 0.63
C LYS A 127 -13.98 -7.98 0.23
N ASP A 128 -14.03 -7.24 -0.86
CA ASP A 128 -12.89 -6.49 -1.37
C ASP A 128 -12.62 -5.24 -0.55
N HIS A 129 -13.65 -4.62 0.04
CA HIS A 129 -13.46 -3.55 1.03
C HIS A 129 -12.65 -4.07 2.24
N VAL A 130 -13.02 -5.24 2.78
CA VAL A 130 -12.28 -5.88 3.89
C VAL A 130 -10.84 -6.20 3.46
N PHE A 131 -10.68 -6.71 2.24
CA PHE A 131 -9.37 -7.09 1.72
C PHE A 131 -8.46 -5.88 1.53
N ASN A 132 -8.96 -4.79 0.94
CA ASN A 132 -8.20 -3.55 0.76
C ASN A 132 -7.80 -2.94 2.11
N LYS A 133 -8.66 -3.00 3.15
CA LYS A 133 -8.25 -2.63 4.51
C LYS A 133 -7.10 -3.51 5.04
N LYS A 134 -7.11 -4.82 4.78
CA LYS A 134 -5.98 -5.71 5.12
C LYS A 134 -4.71 -5.36 4.35
N VAL A 135 -4.82 -4.97 3.09
CA VAL A 135 -3.69 -4.48 2.28
C VAL A 135 -3.09 -3.21 2.89
N VAL A 136 -3.89 -2.26 3.36
CA VAL A 136 -3.38 -1.08 4.08
C VAL A 136 -2.59 -1.47 5.33
N LYS A 137 -3.07 -2.44 6.12
CA LYS A 137 -2.31 -2.96 7.29
C LYS A 137 -1.00 -3.63 6.87
N LEU A 138 -0.99 -4.32 5.74
CA LEU A 138 0.23 -4.93 5.20
C LEU A 138 1.24 -3.86 4.76
N LEU A 139 0.79 -2.87 3.99
CA LEU A 139 1.62 -1.76 3.53
C LEU A 139 2.20 -0.95 4.70
N HIS A 140 1.40 -0.74 5.76
CA HIS A 140 1.86 -0.16 7.01
C HIS A 140 3.02 -0.97 7.62
N LYS A 141 2.84 -2.29 7.81
CA LYS A 141 3.89 -3.17 8.36
C LYS A 141 5.16 -3.19 7.50
N VAL A 142 4.99 -3.21 6.17
CA VAL A 142 6.11 -3.14 5.22
C VAL A 142 6.89 -1.85 5.45
N TRP A 143 6.22 -0.71 5.46
CA TRP A 143 6.89 0.58 5.61
C TRP A 143 7.50 0.78 6.98
N ALA A 144 6.83 0.34 8.05
CA ALA A 144 7.33 0.41 9.41
C ALA A 144 8.71 -0.25 9.55
N ARG A 145 8.97 -1.31 8.78
CA ARG A 145 10.27 -1.97 8.68
C ARG A 145 11.20 -1.29 7.67
N ALA A 146 10.72 -1.10 6.43
CA ALA A 146 11.52 -0.61 5.32
C ALA A 146 12.12 0.79 5.56
N ARG A 147 11.43 1.65 6.31
CA ARG A 147 11.87 3.03 6.58
C ARG A 147 13.21 3.10 7.35
N THR A 148 13.61 2.02 8.02
CA THR A 148 14.88 1.91 8.77
C THR A 148 15.77 0.76 8.30
N ASP A 149 15.35 0.00 7.29
CA ASP A 149 16.04 -1.21 6.80
C ASP A 149 16.08 -1.14 5.27
N GLU A 150 17.13 -0.49 4.75
CA GLU A 150 17.33 -0.27 3.32
C GLU A 150 17.41 -1.59 2.54
N ALA A 151 18.09 -2.60 3.09
CA ALA A 151 18.17 -3.93 2.48
C ALA A 151 16.78 -4.58 2.34
N TYR A 152 15.92 -4.43 3.36
CA TYR A 152 14.54 -4.87 3.25
C TYR A 152 13.76 -4.07 2.21
N TRP A 153 13.97 -2.76 2.09
CA TRP A 153 13.34 -1.95 1.05
C TRP A 153 13.75 -2.37 -0.36
N LEU A 154 15.05 -2.58 -0.61
CA LEU A 154 15.58 -3.02 -1.90
C LEU A 154 14.99 -4.38 -2.33
N ASN A 155 14.93 -5.33 -1.40
CA ASN A 155 14.29 -6.63 -1.64
C ASN A 155 12.77 -6.48 -1.85
N TYR A 156 12.11 -5.69 -1.00
CA TYR A 156 10.67 -5.47 -1.11
C TYR A 156 10.29 -4.85 -2.47
N SER A 157 11.01 -3.80 -2.88
CA SER A 157 10.79 -3.08 -4.14
C SER A 157 11.39 -3.78 -5.35
N LYS A 158 12.01 -4.96 -5.20
CA LYS A 158 12.69 -5.69 -6.28
C LYS A 158 13.67 -4.83 -7.09
N GLN A 159 14.28 -3.82 -6.48
CA GLN A 159 15.23 -2.97 -7.17
C GLN A 159 16.48 -3.75 -7.61
N ASP A 160 16.83 -4.85 -6.91
CA ASP A 160 17.91 -5.75 -7.30
C ASP A 160 17.64 -6.54 -8.59
N GLU A 161 16.39 -6.92 -8.88
CA GLU A 161 16.03 -7.64 -10.13
C GLU A 161 15.90 -6.68 -11.30
N ALA A 162 15.26 -5.52 -11.10
CA ALA A 162 15.08 -4.52 -12.16
C ALA A 162 16.38 -3.82 -12.57
N ALA A 163 17.37 -3.70 -11.67
CA ALA A 163 18.70 -3.21 -12.01
C ALA A 163 19.49 -4.22 -12.85
N LYS A 164 19.35 -5.53 -12.57
CA LYS A 164 19.93 -6.60 -13.39
C LYS A 164 19.28 -6.68 -14.76
N GLU A 165 17.95 -6.68 -14.84
CA GLU A 165 17.25 -6.70 -16.13
C GLU A 165 17.55 -5.47 -17.01
N LYS A 166 17.74 -4.28 -16.40
CA LYS A 166 18.18 -3.09 -17.14
C LYS A 166 19.64 -3.12 -17.57
N ALA A 167 20.53 -3.75 -16.79
CA ALA A 167 21.92 -3.96 -17.17
C ALA A 167 22.02 -4.98 -18.32
N ASP A 168 21.31 -6.10 -18.22
CA ASP A 168 21.25 -7.13 -19.27
C ASP A 168 20.60 -6.59 -20.56
N ALA A 169 19.58 -5.74 -20.45
CA ALA A 169 18.96 -5.07 -21.61
C ALA A 169 19.81 -3.92 -22.19
N ALA A 170 20.75 -3.36 -21.43
CA ALA A 170 21.71 -2.38 -21.93
C ALA A 170 22.90 -3.06 -22.63
N GLU A 171 23.35 -4.22 -22.14
CA GLU A 171 24.37 -5.04 -22.82
C GLU A 171 23.88 -5.58 -24.18
N LEU A 172 22.58 -5.85 -24.34
CA LEU A 172 21.99 -6.32 -25.61
C LEU A 172 21.73 -5.22 -26.65
N ASN A 173 22.03 -3.94 -26.38
CA ASN A 173 21.74 -2.83 -27.31
C ASN A 173 22.96 -2.21 -27.98
N ASP A 174 24.17 -2.33 -27.42
CA ASP A 174 25.36 -1.66 -27.97
C ASP A 174 26.18 -2.54 -28.94
N ASP A 175 26.13 -3.88 -28.84
CA ASP A 175 26.91 -4.79 -29.73
C ASP A 175 26.05 -5.54 -30.78
N ASP A 176 24.74 -5.71 -30.57
CA ASP A 176 23.87 -6.52 -31.45
C ASP A 176 23.21 -5.74 -32.61
N LEU A 177 23.29 -4.40 -32.62
CA LEU A 177 22.74 -3.57 -33.70
C LEU A 177 23.73 -3.31 -34.86
N ASP A 178 25.04 -3.38 -34.61
CA ASP A 178 26.07 -3.26 -35.67
C ASP A 178 26.21 -4.57 -36.48
N ALA A 179 25.75 -5.71 -35.95
CA ALA A 179 25.77 -7.00 -36.65
C ALA A 179 24.61 -7.21 -37.65
N LEU A 180 23.61 -6.32 -37.67
CA LEU A 180 22.44 -6.41 -38.55
C LEU A 180 22.54 -5.58 -39.85
N ASP A 181 23.52 -4.67 -39.96
CA ASP A 181 23.77 -3.88 -41.17
C ASP A 181 24.76 -4.55 -42.15
N GLU A 182 25.36 -5.70 -41.81
CA GLU A 182 26.22 -6.50 -42.71
C GLU A 182 25.50 -7.66 -43.43
N ILE A 183 24.20 -7.87 -43.20
CA ILE A 183 23.40 -8.84 -43.95
C ILE A 183 22.86 -8.16 -45.22
N ASP A 184 23.73 -8.08 -46.23
CA ASP A 184 23.42 -7.63 -47.59
C ASP A 184 22.40 -8.58 -48.24
N PHE A 185 21.28 -8.05 -48.76
CA PHE A 185 20.20 -8.78 -49.45
C PHE A 185 20.52 -9.04 -50.93
#